data_AF-A0A357LWB0-F1
#
_entry.id   AF-A0A357LWB0-F1
#
_cell.length_a   1.000
_cell.length_b   1.000
_cell.length_c   1.000
_cell.angle_alpha   90.00
_cell.angle_beta   90.00
_cell.angle_gamma   90.00
#
_symmetry.space_group_name_H-M   'P 1'
#
loop_
_entity.id
_entity.type
_entity.pdbx_description
1 polymer ?
#
loop_
_entity_poly.entity_id
_entity_poly.type
_entity_poly.pdbx_seq_one_letter_code
_entity_poly.pdbx_strand_id
1 'polypeptide(L)'
;MQATPEGSKPKRKGLRIGIVGIGKVGSTLAYTVALKGLCSELVLVNRSPDAALGDMYDLRHSMPFLQRQMKITSGGIDALEGADIIALCQSVPSKPGFADRNSLAEDNARMFREQIPQIARVAPDTILLVLSNPVDVLTYLALKESGFPPERVLGTGTFLDSARFRSLLSDELGIHPDDLRAYILGEHGPTQFPLMSQAQAAGEPIEDNEARQELFRQAVAGGFKVYTSKGYTNYAVSLAAATMIECMVYDTRHTLPA
;
A
#
# COMPACT_ATOMS: atom_id res chain seq x y z
N MET A 1 -17.94 32.79 34.18
CA MET A 1 -16.49 32.57 34.16
C MET A 1 -16.29 31.15 34.68
N GLN A 2 -15.83 30.18 33.91
CA GLN A 2 -14.56 30.17 33.19
C GLN A 2 -14.73 29.59 31.79
N ALA A 3 -14.09 30.25 30.84
CA ALA A 3 -13.82 29.70 29.52
C ALA A 3 -12.60 28.78 29.61
N THR A 4 -12.67 27.63 28.97
CA THR A 4 -11.49 26.94 28.44
C THR A 4 -11.64 26.92 26.92
N PRO A 5 -10.77 27.63 26.18
CA PRO A 5 -10.76 27.56 24.73
C PRO A 5 -9.91 26.35 24.33
N GLU A 6 -10.54 25.20 24.10
CA GLU A 6 -9.91 24.21 23.23
C GLU A 6 -9.95 24.78 21.82
N GLY A 7 -8.82 25.36 21.41
CA GLY A 7 -8.59 25.79 20.05
C GLY A 7 -8.72 24.59 19.12
N SER A 8 -9.92 24.35 18.61
CA SER A 8 -10.15 23.39 17.54
C SER A 8 -9.26 23.81 16.38
N LYS A 9 -8.24 23.00 16.05
CA LYS A 9 -7.49 23.16 14.81
C LYS A 9 -8.51 23.34 13.68
N PRO A 10 -8.36 24.34 12.80
CA PRO A 10 -9.32 24.58 11.74
C PRO A 10 -9.51 23.28 10.95
N LYS A 11 -10.74 22.78 10.88
CA LYS A 11 -11.08 21.57 10.12
C LYS A 11 -10.59 21.75 8.69
N ARG A 12 -9.58 20.99 8.30
CA ARG A 12 -9.03 20.99 6.95
C ARG A 12 -10.15 20.61 5.98
N LYS A 13 -10.31 21.37 4.90
CA LYS A 13 -11.28 21.05 3.84
C LYS A 13 -10.68 19.94 2.96
N GLY A 14 -10.86 18.69 3.38
CA GLY A 14 -10.54 17.49 2.60
C GLY A 14 -9.31 16.71 3.09
N LEU A 15 -9.23 15.47 2.63
CA LEU A 15 -8.21 14.51 3.05
C LEU A 15 -6.83 14.87 2.49
N ARG A 16 -5.79 14.61 3.28
CA ARG A 16 -4.38 14.73 2.92
C ARG A 16 -3.71 13.38 2.98
N ILE A 17 -3.11 12.96 1.87
CA ILE A 17 -2.38 11.69 1.76
C ILE A 17 -0.90 12.00 1.57
N GLY A 18 -0.04 11.31 2.33
CA GLY A 18 1.41 11.30 2.16
C GLY A 18 1.89 10.00 1.52
N ILE A 19 2.85 10.08 0.61
CA ILE A 19 3.55 8.91 0.07
C ILE A 19 5.05 9.09 0.33
N VAL A 20 5.63 8.18 1.10
CA VAL A 20 7.05 8.16 1.41
C VAL A 20 7.74 7.09 0.56
N GLY A 21 8.76 7.49 -0.19
CA GLY A 21 9.46 6.62 -1.13
C GLY A 21 8.88 6.70 -2.54
N ILE A 22 9.33 7.68 -3.33
CA ILE A 22 8.93 7.86 -4.73
C ILE A 22 9.85 7.04 -5.66
N GLY A 23 9.81 5.72 -5.49
CA GLY A 23 10.33 4.75 -6.45
C GLY A 23 9.25 4.31 -7.44
N LYS A 24 9.46 3.19 -8.15
CA LYS A 24 8.49 2.67 -9.14
C LYS A 24 7.09 2.43 -8.54
N VAL A 25 7.00 1.89 -7.34
CA VAL A 25 5.73 1.66 -6.63
C VAL A 25 5.12 2.98 -6.16
N GLY A 26 5.91 3.84 -5.51
CA GLY A 26 5.43 5.10 -4.96
C GLY A 26 4.91 6.07 -6.01
N SER A 27 5.61 6.24 -7.13
CA SER A 27 5.15 7.10 -8.22
C SER A 27 3.89 6.55 -8.90
N THR A 28 3.81 5.22 -9.09
CA THR A 28 2.60 4.57 -9.63
C THR A 28 1.42 4.72 -8.67
N LEU A 29 1.65 4.61 -7.35
CA LEU A 29 0.62 4.85 -6.33
C LEU A 29 0.16 6.30 -6.33
N ALA A 30 1.09 7.26 -6.39
CA ALA A 30 0.78 8.68 -6.48
C ALA A 30 -0.09 9.01 -7.70
N TYR A 31 0.27 8.46 -8.85
CA TYR A 31 -0.53 8.57 -10.07
C TYR A 31 -1.91 7.93 -9.93
N THR A 32 -2.01 6.77 -9.29
CA THR A 32 -3.29 6.08 -9.07
C THR A 32 -4.20 6.85 -8.11
N VAL A 33 -3.65 7.40 -7.03
CA VAL A 33 -4.35 8.27 -6.07
C VAL A 33 -4.88 9.53 -6.76
N ALA A 34 -4.07 10.14 -7.62
CA ALA A 34 -4.47 11.27 -8.46
C ALA A 34 -5.62 10.90 -9.41
N LEU A 35 -5.47 9.80 -10.16
CA LEU A 35 -6.46 9.34 -11.14
C LEU A 35 -7.81 9.03 -10.49
N LYS A 36 -7.82 8.39 -9.31
CA LYS A 36 -9.03 8.10 -8.53
C LYS A 36 -9.54 9.31 -7.74
N GLY A 37 -8.75 10.39 -7.63
CA GLY A 37 -9.08 11.60 -6.89
C GLY A 37 -9.46 11.33 -5.43
N LEU A 38 -8.61 10.54 -4.73
CA LEU A 38 -8.86 10.05 -3.37
C LEU A 38 -8.59 11.09 -2.27
N CYS A 39 -7.95 12.22 -2.59
CA CYS A 39 -7.64 13.27 -1.63
C CYS A 39 -7.68 14.66 -2.27
N SER A 40 -7.73 15.70 -1.43
CA SER A 40 -7.56 17.09 -1.86
C SER A 40 -6.10 17.53 -1.85
N GLU A 41 -5.27 16.92 -1.00
CA GLU A 41 -3.83 17.19 -0.89
C GLU A 41 -3.02 15.89 -0.96
N LEU A 42 -2.00 15.86 -1.83
CA LEU A 42 -1.05 14.75 -1.95
C LEU A 42 0.38 15.27 -1.69
N VAL A 43 1.08 14.61 -0.77
CA VAL A 43 2.47 14.96 -0.40
C VAL A 43 3.41 13.84 -0.83
N LEU A 44 4.43 14.18 -1.59
CA LEU A 44 5.47 13.25 -2.03
C LEU A 44 6.74 13.47 -1.21
N VAL A 45 7.20 12.43 -0.54
CA VAL A 45 8.44 12.44 0.23
C VAL A 45 9.37 11.38 -0.34
N ASN A 46 10.61 11.77 -0.63
CA ASN A 46 11.64 10.83 -1.08
C ASN A 46 12.98 11.19 -0.46
N ARG A 47 13.88 10.20 -0.36
CA ARG A 47 15.26 10.43 0.10
C ARG A 47 16.01 11.41 -0.80
N SER A 48 15.69 11.43 -2.09
CA SER A 48 16.14 12.47 -3.03
C SER A 48 15.03 13.53 -3.16
N PRO A 49 15.22 14.74 -2.60
CA PRO A 49 14.24 15.82 -2.74
C PRO A 49 13.95 16.16 -4.20
N ASP A 50 14.98 16.15 -5.06
CA ASP A 50 14.85 16.43 -6.49
C ASP A 50 13.98 15.40 -7.21
N ALA A 51 14.11 14.12 -6.84
CA ALA A 51 13.24 13.07 -7.40
C ALA A 51 11.78 13.28 -7.00
N ALA A 52 11.50 13.57 -5.73
CA ALA A 52 10.13 13.89 -5.29
C ALA A 52 9.58 15.15 -5.97
N LEU A 53 10.43 16.16 -6.19
CA LEU A 53 10.07 17.39 -6.87
C LEU A 53 9.74 17.15 -8.35
N GLY A 54 10.53 16.32 -9.04
CA GLY A 54 10.28 15.91 -10.42
C GLY A 54 8.93 15.21 -10.58
N ASP A 55 8.68 14.16 -9.81
CA ASP A 55 7.39 13.43 -9.81
C ASP A 55 6.23 14.37 -9.43
N MET A 56 6.43 15.31 -8.51
CA MET A 56 5.41 16.31 -8.17
C MET A 56 5.08 17.20 -9.37
N TYR A 57 6.06 17.71 -10.12
CA TYR A 57 5.80 18.53 -11.30
C TYR A 57 5.08 17.73 -12.38
N ASP A 58 5.52 16.51 -12.64
CA ASP A 58 4.91 15.64 -13.65
C ASP A 58 3.45 15.32 -13.32
N LEU A 59 3.17 14.93 -12.06
CA LEU A 59 1.79 14.73 -11.61
C LEU A 59 0.97 16.04 -11.68
N ARG A 60 1.54 17.19 -11.34
CA ARG A 60 0.85 18.48 -11.49
C ARG A 60 0.48 18.78 -12.94
N HIS A 61 1.34 18.45 -13.90
CA HIS A 61 1.04 18.58 -15.32
C HIS A 61 -0.09 17.66 -15.79
N SER A 62 -0.36 16.57 -15.07
CA SER A 62 -1.50 15.69 -15.34
C SER A 62 -2.85 16.25 -14.84
N MET A 63 -2.85 17.19 -13.87
CA MET A 63 -4.07 17.67 -13.22
C MET A 63 -5.15 18.25 -14.15
N PRO A 64 -4.82 18.99 -15.23
CA PRO A 64 -5.84 19.50 -16.15
C PRO A 64 -6.63 18.40 -16.87
N PHE A 65 -6.13 17.17 -16.92
CA PHE A 65 -6.78 16.03 -17.56
C PHE A 65 -7.64 15.21 -16.59
N LEU A 66 -7.57 15.49 -15.29
CA LEU A 66 -8.27 14.74 -14.26
C LEU A 66 -9.58 15.44 -13.85
N GLN A 67 -10.56 14.63 -13.44
CA GLN A 67 -11.88 15.12 -13.06
C GLN A 67 -11.90 15.86 -11.70
N ARG A 68 -10.96 15.54 -10.82
CA ARG A 68 -10.87 16.12 -9.47
C ARG A 68 -9.57 16.90 -9.32
N GLN A 69 -9.69 18.15 -8.88
CA GLN A 69 -8.54 18.98 -8.56
C GLN A 69 -7.86 18.47 -7.28
N MET A 70 -6.54 18.43 -7.30
CA MET A 70 -5.71 17.98 -6.19
C MET A 70 -4.49 18.89 -6.06
N LYS A 71 -4.19 19.32 -4.83
CA LYS A 71 -2.94 20.03 -4.54
C LYS A 71 -1.84 19.02 -4.31
N ILE A 72 -0.84 19.01 -5.19
CA ILE A 72 0.32 18.11 -5.09
C ILE A 72 1.54 18.90 -4.67
N THR A 73 2.22 18.44 -3.63
CA THR A 73 3.44 19.06 -3.07
C THR A 73 4.50 17.99 -2.81
N SER A 74 5.77 18.36 -2.84
CA SER A 74 6.87 17.51 -2.38
C SER A 74 7.59 18.14 -1.18
N GLY A 75 8.24 17.32 -0.36
CA GLY A 75 9.01 17.83 0.78
C GLY A 75 9.70 16.72 1.58
N GLY A 76 10.26 17.10 2.74
CA GLY A 76 10.77 16.15 3.73
C GLY A 76 9.67 15.57 4.61
N ILE A 77 10.05 14.84 5.66
CA ILE A 77 9.11 14.23 6.61
C ILE A 77 8.19 15.29 7.25
N ASP A 78 8.69 16.49 7.54
CA ASP A 78 7.90 17.58 8.13
C ASP A 78 6.73 18.00 7.21
N ALA A 79 6.84 17.80 5.90
CA ALA A 79 5.74 18.10 4.97
C ALA A 79 4.53 17.18 5.16
N LEU A 80 4.66 16.06 5.89
CA LEU A 80 3.58 15.11 6.18
C LEU A 80 2.64 15.60 7.30
N GLU A 81 2.89 16.76 7.91
CA GLU A 81 2.11 17.27 9.04
C GLU A 81 0.58 17.26 8.78
N GLY A 82 -0.17 16.57 9.62
CA GLY A 82 -1.62 16.45 9.47
C GLY A 82 -2.05 15.78 8.15
N ALA A 83 -1.26 14.84 7.65
CA ALA A 83 -1.74 13.81 6.73
C ALA A 83 -2.67 12.85 7.48
N ASP A 84 -3.76 12.45 6.83
CA ASP A 84 -4.74 11.50 7.36
C ASP A 84 -4.28 10.05 7.09
N ILE A 85 -3.60 9.83 5.96
CA ILE A 85 -3.04 8.53 5.56
C ILE A 85 -1.63 8.74 5.03
N ILE A 86 -0.68 7.93 5.48
CA ILE A 86 0.69 7.90 4.96
C ILE A 86 1.01 6.50 4.44
N ALA A 87 1.26 6.40 3.14
CA ALA A 87 1.71 5.18 2.48
C ALA A 87 3.24 5.11 2.47
N LEU A 88 3.79 4.03 3.01
CA LEU A 88 5.23 3.78 3.13
C LEU A 88 5.68 2.82 2.03
N CYS A 89 6.29 3.38 1.00
CA CYS A 89 6.80 2.71 -0.19
C CYS A 89 8.33 2.72 -0.26
N GLN A 90 9.02 3.30 0.73
CA GLN A 90 10.48 3.42 0.69
C GLN A 90 11.17 2.06 0.83
N SER A 91 12.26 1.88 0.10
CA SER A 91 13.15 0.73 0.23
C SER A 91 14.58 1.21 0.07
N VAL A 92 15.52 0.57 0.75
CA VAL A 92 16.93 0.75 0.47
C VAL A 92 17.26 0.26 -0.95
N PRO A 93 18.17 0.91 -1.69
CA PRO A 93 18.58 0.44 -3.01
C PRO A 93 19.25 -0.93 -2.94
N SER A 94 18.93 -1.80 -3.89
CA SER A 94 19.62 -3.08 -4.05
C SER A 94 21.09 -2.88 -4.40
N LYS A 95 21.98 -3.64 -3.77
CA LYS A 95 23.42 -3.65 -4.10
C LYS A 95 23.67 -4.56 -5.32
N PRO A 96 24.47 -4.13 -6.32
CA PRO A 96 24.85 -5.00 -7.44
C PRO A 96 25.51 -6.28 -6.94
N GLY A 97 25.07 -7.45 -7.44
CA GLY A 97 25.67 -8.75 -7.13
C GLY A 97 25.09 -9.52 -5.94
N PHE A 98 24.04 -9.02 -5.29
CA PHE A 98 23.37 -9.74 -4.18
C PHE A 98 22.08 -10.44 -4.64
N ALA A 99 22.00 -11.75 -4.37
CA ALA A 99 20.98 -12.66 -4.89
C ALA A 99 20.01 -13.21 -3.82
N ASP A 100 19.92 -12.61 -2.63
CA ASP A 100 19.04 -13.12 -1.57
C ASP A 100 17.78 -12.28 -1.37
N ARG A 101 16.64 -12.96 -1.26
CA ARG A 101 15.28 -12.42 -1.08
C ARG A 101 15.15 -11.62 0.22
N ASN A 102 15.95 -11.95 1.24
CA ASN A 102 15.96 -11.27 2.55
C ASN A 102 17.07 -10.23 2.71
N SER A 103 17.91 -10.02 1.70
CA SER A 103 19.09 -9.15 1.79
C SER A 103 18.78 -7.69 2.15
N LEU A 104 17.57 -7.20 1.82
CA LEU A 104 17.15 -5.84 2.13
C LEU A 104 16.32 -5.74 3.41
N ALA A 105 15.93 -6.86 4.02
CA ALA A 105 15.02 -6.86 5.17
C ALA A 105 15.63 -6.13 6.36
N GLU A 106 16.90 -6.40 6.68
CA GLU A 106 17.58 -5.76 7.81
C GLU A 106 17.82 -4.26 7.55
N ASP A 107 18.26 -3.90 6.34
CA ASP A 107 18.50 -2.52 5.95
C ASP A 107 17.19 -1.71 5.91
N ASN A 108 16.09 -2.30 5.42
CA ASN A 108 14.76 -1.68 5.46
C ASN A 108 14.26 -1.55 6.90
N ALA A 109 14.46 -2.56 7.75
CA ALA A 109 14.09 -2.47 9.16
C ALA A 109 14.86 -1.35 9.87
N ARG A 110 16.17 -1.19 9.61
CA ARG A 110 16.97 -0.09 10.16
C ARG A 110 16.42 1.28 9.73
N MET A 111 16.15 1.45 8.44
CA MET A 111 15.53 2.66 7.90
C MET A 111 14.17 2.95 8.56
N PHE A 112 13.34 1.92 8.79
CA PHE A 112 12.04 2.09 9.47
C PHE A 112 12.21 2.54 10.93
N ARG A 113 13.14 1.95 11.69
CA ARG A 113 13.43 2.38 13.07
C ARG A 113 13.83 3.85 13.16
N GLU A 114 14.54 4.34 12.15
CA GLU A 114 14.96 5.75 12.10
C GLU A 114 13.81 6.69 11.70
N GLN A 115 12.99 6.31 10.72
CA GLN A 115 12.02 7.22 10.09
C GLN A 115 10.64 7.21 10.75
N ILE A 116 10.14 6.05 11.20
CA ILE A 116 8.79 5.94 11.76
C ILE A 116 8.57 6.86 12.97
N PRO A 117 9.50 6.97 13.95
CA PRO A 117 9.31 7.90 15.07
C PRO A 117 9.20 9.36 14.63
N GLN A 118 9.90 9.75 13.57
CA GLN A 118 9.84 11.11 13.02
C GLN A 118 8.49 11.37 12.35
N ILE A 119 7.99 10.40 11.57
CA ILE A 119 6.66 10.46 10.95
C ILE A 119 5.57 10.54 12.02
N ALA A 120 5.62 9.68 13.04
CA ALA A 120 4.66 9.66 14.13
C ALA A 120 4.63 10.98 14.93
N ARG A 121 5.79 11.62 15.09
CA ARG A 121 5.88 12.95 15.73
C ARG A 121 5.20 14.05 14.92
N VAL A 122 5.36 14.03 13.59
CA VAL A 122 4.83 15.07 12.69
C VAL A 122 3.35 14.85 12.35
N ALA A 123 2.91 13.60 12.25
CA ALA A 123 1.54 13.21 11.92
C ALA A 123 0.98 12.21 12.94
N PRO A 124 0.76 12.61 14.21
CA PRO A 124 0.39 11.69 15.29
C PRO A 124 -0.99 11.02 15.12
N ASP A 125 -1.85 11.60 14.29
CA ASP A 125 -3.23 11.15 14.06
C ASP A 125 -3.41 10.37 12.74
N THR A 126 -2.34 10.16 11.97
CA THR A 126 -2.40 9.46 10.68
C THR A 126 -2.68 7.97 10.83
N ILE A 127 -3.18 7.36 9.75
CA ILE A 127 -3.07 5.92 9.49
C ILE A 127 -1.77 5.67 8.70
N LEU A 128 -1.02 4.64 9.06
CA LEU A 128 0.15 4.16 8.33
C LEU A 128 -0.26 2.95 7.47
N LEU A 129 0.00 3.03 6.15
CA LEU A 129 -0.14 1.92 5.22
C LEU A 129 1.24 1.49 4.73
N VAL A 130 1.69 0.29 5.10
CA VAL A 130 3.02 -0.24 4.76
C VAL A 130 2.94 -1.07 3.50
N LEU A 131 3.74 -0.70 2.49
CA LEU A 131 3.93 -1.45 1.25
C LEU A 131 5.36 -2.01 1.14
N SER A 132 6.31 -1.41 1.85
CA SER A 132 7.71 -1.83 1.87
C SER A 132 7.85 -3.29 2.31
N ASN A 133 8.74 -4.04 1.66
CA ASN A 133 8.98 -5.44 1.99
C ASN A 133 10.18 -5.63 2.94
N PRO A 134 10.15 -6.65 3.81
CA PRO A 134 9.06 -7.62 4.03
C PRO A 134 7.87 -7.00 4.79
N VAL A 135 6.68 -7.00 4.17
CA VAL A 135 5.58 -6.13 4.60
C VAL A 135 5.05 -6.46 5.99
N ASP A 136 4.91 -7.73 6.35
CA ASP A 136 4.39 -8.13 7.66
C ASP A 136 5.33 -7.70 8.80
N VAL A 137 6.64 -7.92 8.60
CA VAL A 137 7.69 -7.53 9.57
C VAL A 137 7.78 -6.02 9.69
N LEU A 138 7.76 -5.30 8.57
CA LEU A 138 7.86 -3.84 8.58
C LEU A 138 6.58 -3.16 9.10
N THR A 139 5.42 -3.80 8.93
CA THR A 139 4.16 -3.36 9.55
C THR A 139 4.23 -3.50 11.06
N TYR A 140 4.67 -4.66 11.56
CA TYR A 140 4.89 -4.86 13.00
C TYR A 140 5.91 -3.86 13.56
N LEU A 141 7.00 -3.61 12.84
CA LEU A 141 7.99 -2.64 13.24
C LEU A 141 7.41 -1.22 13.26
N ALA A 142 6.66 -0.82 12.22
CA ALA A 142 5.99 0.48 12.19
C ALA A 142 5.02 0.64 13.37
N LEU A 143 4.31 -0.42 13.77
CA LEU A 143 3.44 -0.42 14.95
C LEU A 143 4.24 -0.15 16.23
N LYS A 144 5.36 -0.85 16.42
CA LYS A 144 6.21 -0.68 17.61
C LYS A 144 6.87 0.69 17.68
N GLU A 145 7.43 1.17 16.57
CA GLU A 145 8.21 2.41 16.53
C GLU A 145 7.33 3.67 16.50
N SER A 146 6.09 3.57 16.00
CA SER A 146 5.16 4.72 16.00
C SER A 146 4.48 4.95 17.34
N GLY A 147 4.28 3.88 18.13
CA GLY A 147 3.45 3.92 19.33
C GLY A 147 1.95 4.11 19.04
N PHE A 148 1.52 3.94 17.78
CA PHE A 148 0.13 4.04 17.39
C PHE A 148 -0.69 2.84 17.87
N PRO A 149 -2.02 2.99 17.99
CA PRO A 149 -2.88 1.85 18.21
C PRO A 149 -2.94 0.98 16.93
N PRO A 150 -3.13 -0.35 17.08
CA PRO A 150 -2.99 -1.31 15.98
C PRO A 150 -3.93 -1.06 14.80
N GLU A 151 -5.12 -0.52 15.03
CA GLU A 151 -6.08 -0.17 13.99
C GLU A 151 -5.61 0.95 13.03
N ARG A 152 -4.52 1.66 13.38
CA ARG A 152 -3.93 2.72 12.55
C ARG A 152 -2.62 2.30 11.86
N VAL A 153 -2.21 1.04 11.96
CA VAL A 153 -1.00 0.55 11.29
C VAL A 153 -1.31 -0.71 10.51
N LEU A 154 -1.35 -0.57 9.19
CA LEU A 154 -1.83 -1.60 8.27
C LEU A 154 -0.74 -1.94 7.27
N GLY A 155 -0.57 -3.21 6.95
CA GLY A 155 0.25 -3.68 5.83
C GLY A 155 -0.64 -3.95 4.61
N THR A 156 -0.07 -4.04 3.41
CA THR A 156 -0.84 -4.57 2.26
C THR A 156 -1.04 -6.09 2.33
N GLY A 157 -0.23 -6.78 3.15
CA GLY A 157 -0.30 -8.22 3.38
C GLY A 157 -0.42 -9.04 2.11
N THR A 158 -1.35 -9.99 2.15
CA THR A 158 -1.66 -10.95 1.07
C THR A 158 -2.82 -10.49 0.18
N PHE A 159 -3.21 -9.20 0.25
CA PHE A 159 -4.32 -8.68 -0.53
C PHE A 159 -4.07 -8.80 -2.03
N LEU A 160 -2.85 -8.47 -2.46
CA LEU A 160 -2.44 -8.62 -3.86
C LEU A 160 -2.37 -10.10 -4.28
N ASP A 161 -1.89 -11.00 -3.42
CA ASP A 161 -1.83 -12.43 -3.72
C ASP A 161 -3.24 -13.02 -3.86
N SER A 162 -4.17 -12.61 -3.01
CA SER A 162 -5.60 -12.93 -3.12
C SER A 162 -6.18 -12.44 -4.46
N ALA A 163 -5.84 -11.22 -4.89
CA ALA A 163 -6.27 -10.70 -6.18
C ALA A 163 -5.68 -11.48 -7.37
N ARG A 164 -4.40 -11.88 -7.30
CA ARG A 164 -3.78 -12.75 -8.32
C ARG A 164 -4.47 -14.11 -8.38
N PHE A 165 -4.78 -14.68 -7.23
CA PHE A 165 -5.48 -15.97 -7.16
C PHE A 165 -6.88 -15.88 -7.77
N ARG A 166 -7.65 -14.84 -7.44
CA ARG A 166 -8.95 -14.57 -8.10
C ARG A 166 -8.81 -14.37 -9.61
N SER A 167 -7.76 -13.70 -10.09
CA SER A 167 -7.53 -13.56 -11.54
C SER A 167 -7.35 -14.90 -12.23
N LEU A 168 -6.55 -15.80 -11.66
CA LEU A 168 -6.30 -17.13 -12.22
C LEU A 168 -7.56 -18.02 -12.16
N LEU A 169 -8.29 -17.97 -11.05
CA LEU A 169 -9.57 -18.65 -10.91
C LEU A 169 -10.61 -18.14 -11.91
N SER A 170 -10.64 -16.83 -12.15
CA SER A 170 -11.51 -16.18 -13.14
C SER A 170 -11.23 -16.71 -14.55
N ASP A 171 -9.95 -16.80 -14.93
CA ASP A 171 -9.56 -17.34 -16.25
C ASP A 171 -9.99 -18.81 -16.42
N GLU A 172 -9.87 -19.62 -15.36
CA GLU A 172 -10.27 -21.03 -15.41
C GLU A 172 -11.80 -21.22 -15.43
N LEU A 173 -12.53 -20.45 -14.64
CA LEU A 173 -13.98 -20.58 -14.46
C LEU A 173 -14.79 -19.79 -15.51
N GLY A 174 -14.16 -18.85 -16.22
CA GLY A 174 -14.82 -18.02 -17.22
C GLY A 174 -15.80 -16.99 -16.65
N ILE A 175 -15.56 -16.49 -15.42
CA ILE A 175 -16.41 -15.50 -14.74
C ILE A 175 -15.58 -14.32 -14.25
N HIS A 176 -16.22 -13.19 -13.91
CA HIS A 176 -15.51 -12.00 -13.46
C HIS A 176 -14.84 -12.19 -12.08
N PRO A 177 -13.62 -11.67 -11.83
CA PRO A 177 -12.95 -11.83 -10.53
C PRO A 177 -13.70 -11.27 -9.31
N ASP A 178 -14.64 -10.33 -9.53
CA ASP A 178 -15.47 -9.77 -8.45
C ASP A 178 -16.57 -10.72 -7.98
N ASP A 179 -16.95 -11.71 -8.80
CA ASP A 179 -17.87 -12.79 -8.43
C ASP A 179 -17.16 -13.91 -7.65
N LEU A 180 -15.84 -13.78 -7.45
CA LEU A 180 -15.02 -14.72 -6.69
C LEU A 180 -14.73 -14.20 -5.28
N ARG A 181 -15.05 -15.02 -4.29
CA ARG A 181 -14.60 -14.85 -2.90
C ARG A 181 -13.53 -15.89 -2.64
N ALA A 182 -12.26 -15.53 -2.86
CA ALA A 182 -11.13 -16.41 -2.58
C ALA A 182 -9.98 -15.59 -1.99
N TYR A 183 -9.41 -16.08 -0.89
CA TYR A 183 -8.40 -15.36 -0.11
C TYR A 183 -7.17 -16.24 0.07
N ILE A 184 -6.01 -15.61 -0.04
CA ILE A 184 -4.74 -16.12 0.47
C ILE A 184 -4.47 -15.41 1.79
N LEU A 185 -4.04 -16.16 2.81
CA LEU A 185 -3.75 -15.66 4.15
C LEU A 185 -2.34 -16.08 4.58
N GLY A 186 -1.90 -15.57 5.74
CA GLY A 186 -0.56 -15.82 6.29
C GLY A 186 0.43 -14.71 5.95
N GLU A 187 1.73 -15.00 6.09
CA GLU A 187 2.82 -14.09 5.72
C GLU A 187 2.82 -13.85 4.20
N HIS A 188 2.95 -12.60 3.75
CA HIS A 188 3.23 -12.29 2.35
C HIS A 188 4.63 -12.82 1.97
N GLY A 189 4.68 -14.07 1.54
CA GLY A 189 5.92 -14.83 1.59
C GLY A 189 5.78 -16.29 1.20
N PRO A 190 6.76 -17.13 1.57
CA PRO A 190 6.74 -18.56 1.28
C PRO A 190 5.74 -19.34 2.16
N THR A 191 5.25 -18.75 3.26
CA THR A 191 4.38 -19.45 4.22
C THR A 191 2.88 -19.12 4.10
N GLN A 192 2.49 -18.30 3.11
CA GLN A 192 1.08 -18.06 2.82
C GLN A 192 0.33 -19.34 2.40
N PHE A 193 -0.99 -19.35 2.57
CA PHE A 193 -1.87 -20.48 2.23
C PHE A 193 -3.22 -19.98 1.67
N PRO A 194 -3.87 -20.75 0.77
CA PRO A 194 -5.20 -20.41 0.28
C PRO A 194 -6.28 -20.85 1.29
N LEU A 195 -7.23 -19.97 1.61
CA LEU A 195 -8.39 -20.31 2.45
C LEU A 195 -9.48 -21.00 1.61
N MET A 196 -9.18 -22.20 1.11
CA MET A 196 -10.08 -22.95 0.22
C MET A 196 -11.41 -23.32 0.88
N SER A 197 -11.42 -23.53 2.20
CA SER A 197 -12.64 -23.83 2.97
C SER A 197 -13.69 -22.71 2.94
N GLN A 198 -13.35 -21.51 2.48
CA GLN A 198 -14.26 -20.36 2.30
C GLN A 198 -14.26 -19.85 0.86
N ALA A 199 -13.59 -20.54 -0.07
CA ALA A 199 -13.52 -20.12 -1.45
C ALA A 199 -14.87 -20.35 -2.15
N GLN A 200 -15.40 -19.32 -2.82
CA GLN A 200 -16.69 -19.36 -3.50
C GLN A 200 -16.64 -18.66 -4.86
N ALA A 201 -17.42 -19.17 -5.81
CA ALA A 201 -17.70 -18.57 -7.11
C ALA A 201 -19.20 -18.37 -7.26
N ALA A 202 -19.64 -17.10 -7.37
CA ALA A 202 -21.07 -16.74 -7.47
C ALA A 202 -21.97 -17.37 -6.37
N GLY A 203 -21.39 -17.64 -5.18
CA GLY A 203 -22.08 -18.27 -4.04
C GLY A 203 -21.93 -19.80 -3.97
N GLU A 204 -21.34 -20.43 -4.97
CA GLU A 204 -21.05 -21.88 -4.94
C GLU A 204 -19.64 -22.14 -4.39
N PRO A 205 -19.47 -23.11 -3.47
CA PRO A 205 -18.15 -23.48 -2.97
C PRO A 205 -17.22 -23.95 -4.09
N ILE A 206 -15.96 -23.48 -4.05
CA ILE A 206 -14.91 -23.98 -4.93
C ILE A 206 -14.27 -25.19 -4.27
N GLU A 207 -14.31 -26.35 -4.95
CA GLU A 207 -13.68 -27.58 -4.45
C GLU A 207 -12.17 -27.42 -4.29
N ASP A 208 -11.62 -27.89 -3.18
CA ASP A 208 -10.18 -27.91 -2.95
C ASP A 208 -9.55 -29.15 -3.60
N ASN A 209 -8.88 -28.95 -4.73
CA ASN A 209 -8.24 -30.00 -5.50
C ASN A 209 -6.87 -29.53 -6.03
N GLU A 210 -6.10 -30.47 -6.60
CA GLU A 210 -4.74 -30.20 -7.07
C GLU A 210 -4.68 -29.09 -8.14
N ALA A 211 -5.72 -28.94 -8.97
CA ALA A 211 -5.78 -27.86 -9.96
C ALA A 211 -5.88 -26.49 -9.28
N ARG A 212 -6.71 -26.34 -8.24
CA ARG A 212 -6.81 -25.10 -7.44
C ARG A 212 -5.52 -24.83 -6.66
N GLN A 213 -4.89 -25.86 -6.12
CA GLN A 213 -3.59 -25.74 -5.44
C GLN A 213 -2.49 -25.29 -6.41
N GLU A 214 -2.53 -25.75 -7.67
CA GLU A 214 -1.60 -25.28 -8.69
C GLU A 214 -1.82 -23.81 -9.06
N LEU A 215 -3.07 -23.36 -9.20
CA LEU A 215 -3.36 -21.94 -9.38
C LEU A 215 -2.89 -21.08 -8.21
N PHE A 216 -3.04 -21.57 -6.98
CA PHE A 216 -2.48 -20.92 -5.80
C PHE A 216 -0.95 -20.79 -5.91
N ARG A 217 -0.22 -21.88 -6.24
CA ARG A 217 1.23 -21.84 -6.43
C ARG A 217 1.65 -20.85 -7.53
N GLN A 218 0.89 -20.76 -8.61
CA GLN A 218 1.10 -19.77 -9.66
C GLN A 218 0.86 -18.32 -9.17
N ALA A 219 -0.17 -18.09 -8.35
CA ALA A 219 -0.42 -16.78 -7.75
C ALA A 219 0.75 -16.31 -6.87
N VAL A 220 1.26 -17.20 -6.01
CA VAL A 220 2.44 -16.96 -5.16
C VAL A 220 3.69 -16.65 -6.01
N ALA A 221 3.91 -17.39 -7.09
CA ALA A 221 5.04 -17.17 -8.00
C ALA A 221 4.89 -15.91 -8.88
N GLY A 222 3.67 -15.37 -9.02
CA GLY A 222 3.34 -14.30 -9.94
C GLY A 222 4.15 -13.01 -9.72
N GLY A 223 4.37 -12.63 -8.46
CA GLY A 223 5.20 -11.47 -8.13
C GLY A 223 6.65 -11.62 -8.62
N PHE A 224 7.23 -12.80 -8.42
CA PHE A 224 8.58 -13.12 -8.88
C PHE A 224 8.67 -13.15 -10.41
N LYS A 225 7.67 -13.73 -11.09
CA LYS A 225 7.59 -13.75 -12.57
C LYS A 225 7.57 -12.34 -13.18
N VAL A 226 6.81 -11.41 -12.58
CA VAL A 226 6.80 -10.01 -13.00
C VAL A 226 8.17 -9.37 -12.75
N TYR A 227 8.76 -9.59 -11.58
CA TYR A 227 10.07 -9.05 -11.25
C TYR A 227 11.17 -9.54 -12.20
N THR A 228 11.24 -10.84 -12.49
CA THR A 228 12.25 -11.40 -13.40
C THR A 228 12.05 -10.98 -14.86
N SER A 229 10.82 -10.68 -15.27
CA SER A 229 10.52 -10.23 -16.63
C SER A 229 10.73 -8.72 -16.82
N LYS A 230 10.28 -7.90 -15.86
CA LYS A 230 10.23 -6.43 -15.97
C LYS A 230 11.32 -5.71 -15.17
N GLY A 231 11.93 -6.40 -14.19
CA GLY A 231 12.89 -5.86 -13.23
C GLY A 231 12.28 -5.22 -11.98
N TYR A 232 10.94 -5.09 -11.91
CA TYR A 232 10.22 -4.49 -10.77
C TYR A 232 8.73 -4.80 -10.82
N THR A 233 8.05 -4.68 -9.69
CA THR A 233 6.58 -4.67 -9.57
C THR A 233 6.09 -3.26 -9.25
N ASN A 234 4.94 -2.85 -9.79
CA ASN A 234 4.37 -1.54 -9.49
C ASN A 234 2.84 -1.50 -9.68
N TYR A 235 2.31 -1.84 -10.86
CA TYR A 235 0.90 -1.59 -11.17
C TYR A 235 -0.08 -2.27 -10.21
N ALA A 236 0.04 -3.58 -10.02
CA ALA A 236 -0.92 -4.33 -9.21
C ALA A 236 -0.82 -3.99 -7.72
N VAL A 237 0.40 -3.81 -7.18
CA VAL A 237 0.59 -3.43 -5.77
C VAL A 237 0.14 -1.99 -5.50
N SER A 238 0.40 -1.05 -6.41
CA SER A 238 -0.09 0.33 -6.29
C SER A 238 -1.62 0.40 -6.36
N LEU A 239 -2.26 -0.39 -7.23
CA LEU A 239 -3.72 -0.43 -7.30
C LEU A 239 -4.34 -1.11 -6.07
N ALA A 240 -3.72 -2.17 -5.54
CA ALA A 240 -4.14 -2.80 -4.29
C ALA A 240 -4.08 -1.80 -3.12
N ALA A 241 -2.96 -1.10 -2.96
CA ALA A 241 -2.82 -0.06 -1.93
C ALA A 241 -3.80 1.11 -2.14
N ALA A 242 -4.01 1.57 -3.38
CA ALA A 242 -5.00 2.61 -3.68
C ALA A 242 -6.44 2.16 -3.33
N THR A 243 -6.75 0.88 -3.52
CA THR A 243 -8.06 0.30 -3.13
C THR A 243 -8.22 0.27 -1.61
N MET A 244 -7.17 -0.06 -0.87
CA MET A 244 -7.19 0.03 0.60
C MET A 244 -7.37 1.47 1.08
N ILE A 245 -6.63 2.43 0.50
CA ILE A 245 -6.77 3.86 0.77
C ILE A 245 -8.21 4.32 0.47
N GLU A 246 -8.77 3.91 -0.66
CA GLU A 246 -10.15 4.22 -1.04
C GLU A 246 -11.16 3.69 -0.02
N CYS A 247 -10.95 2.49 0.51
CA CYS A 247 -11.79 1.93 1.57
C CYS A 247 -11.73 2.77 2.85
N MET A 248 -10.55 3.28 3.22
CA MET A 248 -10.38 4.16 4.37
C MET A 248 -11.02 5.54 4.14
N VAL A 249 -10.82 6.12 2.95
CA VAL A 249 -11.34 7.45 2.55
C VAL A 249 -12.86 7.49 2.56
N TYR A 250 -13.51 6.43 2.07
CA TYR A 250 -14.97 6.40 1.93
C TYR A 250 -15.68 5.60 3.02
N ASP A 251 -14.96 5.11 4.05
CA ASP A 251 -15.49 4.20 5.08
C ASP A 251 -16.35 3.08 4.45
N THR A 252 -15.82 2.39 3.44
CA THR A 252 -16.62 1.40 2.68
C THR A 252 -16.93 0.14 3.49
N ARG A 253 -16.22 -0.06 4.62
CA ARG A 253 -16.31 -1.25 5.48
C ARG A 253 -16.08 -2.56 4.72
N HIS A 254 -15.23 -2.52 3.70
CA HIS A 254 -14.84 -3.70 2.92
C HIS A 254 -13.87 -4.59 3.72
N THR A 255 -14.07 -5.91 3.69
CA THR A 255 -13.15 -6.91 4.22
C THR A 255 -12.03 -7.24 3.23
N LEU A 256 -10.77 -7.05 3.63
CA LEU A 256 -9.57 -7.32 2.82
C LEU A 256 -8.56 -8.14 3.66
N PRO A 257 -7.84 -9.11 3.09
CA PRO A 257 -6.75 -9.80 3.78
C PRO A 257 -5.47 -8.95 3.70
N ALA A 258 -5.26 -8.10 4.70
CA ALA A 258 -4.23 -7.06 4.74
C ALA A 258 -3.34 -7.18 5.98
#